data_AF-A0A9X3PUC5-F1
#
_entry.id   AF-A0A9X3PUC5-F1
#
_cell.length_a   1.000
_cell.length_b   1.000
_cell.length_c   1.000
_cell.angle_alpha   90.00
_cell.angle_beta   90.00
_cell.angle_gamma   90.00
#
_symmetry.space_group_name_H-M   'P 1'
#
loop_
_entity.id
_entity.type
_entity.pdbx_description
1 polymer ?
#
loop_
_entity_poly.entity_id
_entity_poly.type
_entity_poly.pdbx_seq_one_letter_code
_entity_poly.pdbx_strand_id
1 'polypeptide(L)'
;MAIATVTFRKCILNSQEFEKDDKWMGSRVFFDLEINSERYPNLYTDVKQHVGVGAEHEFLEVTKPQGYVGPFNFPVFRGSVEFYYRHVVGAHGSMFGMPGIKMRPIGYVLEQEMQVQFEVLEGD
;
A
#
# COMPACT_ATOMS: atom_id res chain seq x y z
N MET A 1 -19.29 -15.85 -5.34
CA MET A 1 -17.88 -15.37 -5.25
C MET A 1 -17.64 -14.30 -6.30
N ALA A 2 -17.46 -13.07 -5.81
CA ALA A 2 -17.07 -11.93 -6.63
C ALA A 2 -15.54 -11.89 -6.80
N ILE A 3 -15.07 -11.33 -7.92
CA ILE A 3 -13.65 -11.03 -8.13
C ILE A 3 -13.44 -9.54 -7.88
N ALA A 4 -12.47 -9.21 -7.03
CA ALA A 4 -11.95 -7.87 -6.86
C ALA A 4 -10.74 -7.65 -7.77
N THR A 5 -10.73 -6.53 -8.49
CA THR A 5 -9.55 -6.01 -9.18
C THR A 5 -9.07 -4.76 -8.46
N VAL A 6 -7.84 -4.78 -7.96
CA VAL A 6 -7.19 -3.61 -7.36
C VAL A 6 -6.16 -3.09 -8.34
N THR A 7 -6.27 -1.80 -8.70
CA THR A 7 -5.31 -1.11 -9.55
C THR A 7 -4.57 -0.07 -8.70
N PHE A 8 -3.39 -0.43 -8.21
CA PHE A 8 -2.49 0.48 -7.53
C PHE A 8 -1.99 1.54 -8.51
N ARG A 9 -1.92 2.80 -8.06
CA ARG A 9 -1.57 3.95 -8.91
C ARG A 9 -0.27 4.62 -8.46
N LYS A 10 -0.17 4.87 -7.16
CA LYS A 10 0.95 5.60 -6.57
C LYS A 10 1.12 5.30 -5.09
N CYS A 11 2.32 5.52 -4.59
CA CYS A 11 2.65 5.55 -3.18
C CYS A 11 3.22 6.92 -2.81
N ILE A 12 2.70 7.55 -1.76
CA ILE A 12 3.30 8.75 -1.15
C ILE A 12 4.07 8.29 0.08
N LEU A 13 5.39 8.48 0.06
CA LEU A 13 6.26 8.11 1.17
C LEU A 13 6.23 9.15 2.28
N ASN A 14 6.26 8.67 3.52
CA ASN A 14 6.33 9.49 4.72
C ASN A 14 5.35 10.68 4.67
N SER A 15 4.06 10.34 4.54
CA SER A 15 2.97 11.30 4.50
C SER A 15 2.84 11.96 5.88
N GLN A 16 3.17 13.26 5.96
CA GLN A 16 3.09 14.03 7.21
C GLN A 16 1.68 14.11 7.80
N GLU A 17 0.66 13.79 7.01
CA GLU A 17 -0.74 13.75 7.46
C GLU A 17 -1.04 12.59 8.40
N PHE A 18 -0.19 11.56 8.44
CA PHE A 18 -0.54 10.28 9.07
C PHE A 18 0.01 10.10 10.50
N GLU A 19 1.21 10.60 10.84
CA GLU A 19 1.74 10.42 12.21
C GLU A 19 2.89 11.37 12.57
N LYS A 20 2.92 11.81 13.84
CA LYS A 20 4.04 12.55 14.48
C LYS A 20 4.78 11.66 15.49
N ASP A 21 4.86 10.36 15.24
CA ASP A 21 5.64 9.45 16.09
C ASP A 21 6.98 9.16 15.39
N ASP A 22 8.07 9.52 16.06
CA ASP A 22 9.44 9.38 15.53
C ASP A 22 9.86 7.92 15.29
N LYS A 23 9.06 6.95 15.78
CA LYS A 23 9.29 5.50 15.63
C LYS A 23 8.73 4.92 14.33
N TRP A 24 7.77 5.58 13.71
CA TRP A 24 7.04 5.04 12.56
C TRP A 24 7.14 5.97 11.36
N MET A 25 7.20 5.37 10.17
CA MET A 25 7.06 6.07 8.91
C MET A 25 5.75 5.61 8.28
N GLY A 26 4.81 6.54 8.12
CA GLY A 26 3.53 6.31 7.47
C GLY A 26 3.59 6.65 5.99
N SER A 27 3.34 5.68 5.12
CA SER A 27 3.20 5.88 3.68
C SER A 27 1.77 5.64 3.26
N ARG A 28 1.31 6.29 2.19
CA ARG A 28 -0.07 6.13 1.68
C ARG A 28 -0.05 5.57 0.27
N VAL A 29 -0.71 4.43 0.09
CA VAL A 29 -0.89 3.78 -1.21
C VAL A 29 -2.27 4.10 -1.75
N PHE A 30 -2.33 4.61 -2.98
CA PHE A 30 -3.57 4.97 -3.67
C PHE A 30 -3.89 3.94 -4.74
N PHE A 31 -5.17 3.57 -4.83
CA PHE A 31 -5.64 2.56 -5.77
C PHE A 31 -7.11 2.76 -6.13
N ASP A 32 -7.49 2.14 -7.25
CA ASP A 32 -8.89 1.92 -7.60
C ASP A 32 -9.26 0.47 -7.28
N LEU A 33 -10.50 0.24 -6.85
CA LEU A 33 -11.07 -1.08 -6.62
C LEU A 33 -12.24 -1.30 -7.57
N GLU A 34 -12.30 -2.47 -8.19
CA GLU A 34 -13.46 -2.91 -8.98
C GLU A 34 -13.96 -4.25 -8.46
N ILE A 35 -15.26 -4.37 -8.17
CA ILE A 35 -15.90 -5.60 -7.73
C ILE A 35 -17.21 -5.75 -8.51
N ASN A 36 -17.41 -6.88 -9.18
CA ASN A 36 -18.63 -7.17 -9.94
C ASN A 36 -19.06 -6.04 -10.91
N SER A 37 -18.10 -5.41 -11.61
CA SER A 37 -18.30 -4.27 -12.51
C SER A 37 -18.62 -2.92 -11.83
N GLU A 38 -18.67 -2.86 -10.50
CA GLU A 38 -18.73 -1.60 -9.76
C GLU A 38 -17.32 -1.10 -9.49
N ARG A 39 -17.05 0.15 -9.87
CA ARG A 39 -15.75 0.80 -9.69
C ARG A 39 -15.79 1.81 -8.56
N TYR A 40 -14.81 1.71 -7.68
CA TYR A 40 -14.56 2.54 -6.52
C TYR A 40 -13.20 3.23 -6.71
N PRO A 41 -13.18 4.45 -7.28
CA PRO A 41 -11.94 5.14 -7.61
C PRO A 41 -11.35 5.88 -6.41
N ASN A 42 -10.04 6.18 -6.48
CA ASN A 42 -9.32 7.04 -5.53
C ASN A 42 -9.40 6.58 -4.06
N LEU A 43 -9.41 5.26 -3.85
CA LEU A 43 -9.27 4.70 -2.51
C LEU A 43 -7.81 4.80 -2.06
N TYR A 44 -7.60 4.65 -0.75
CA TYR A 44 -6.26 4.56 -0.21
C TYR A 44 -6.17 3.62 0.98
N THR A 45 -4.95 3.17 1.25
CA THR A 45 -4.58 2.47 2.47
C THR A 45 -3.27 3.08 2.97
N ASP A 46 -3.08 3.02 4.27
CA ASP A 46 -1.87 3.49 4.92
C ASP A 46 -1.00 2.29 5.28
N VAL A 47 0.30 2.45 5.09
CA VAL A 47 1.34 1.46 5.37
C VAL A 47 2.28 2.05 6.41
N LYS A 48 2.37 1.43 7.58
CA LYS A 48 3.35 1.79 8.60
C LYS A 48 4.56 0.88 8.52
N GLN A 49 5.73 1.51 8.56
CA GLN A 49 7.02 0.86 8.62
C GLN A 49 7.79 1.38 9.84
N HIS A 50 8.50 0.50 10.54
CA HIS A 50 9.37 0.92 11.63
C HIS A 50 10.55 1.73 11.09
N VAL A 51 10.87 2.84 11.76
CA VAL A 51 11.97 3.71 11.38
C VAL A 51 13.32 3.00 11.52
N GLY A 52 14.23 3.28 10.57
CA GLY A 52 15.62 2.80 10.60
C GLY A 52 15.79 1.38 10.05
N VAL A 53 14.70 0.72 9.67
CA VAL A 53 14.69 -0.65 9.18
C VAL A 53 14.25 -0.66 7.72
N GLY A 54 14.90 -1.47 6.89
CA GLY A 54 14.58 -1.56 5.47
C GLY A 54 13.21 -2.19 5.23
N ALA A 55 12.53 -1.80 4.14
CA ALA A 55 11.17 -2.29 3.82
C ALA A 55 11.13 -3.79 3.43
N GLU A 56 12.29 -4.38 3.16
CA GLU A 56 12.46 -5.66 2.47
C GLU A 56 12.19 -6.92 3.33
N HIS A 57 12.41 -6.87 4.65
CA HIS A 57 12.30 -8.07 5.49
C HIS A 57 11.37 -7.94 6.70
N GLU A 58 10.76 -6.77 6.89
CA GLU A 58 10.14 -6.44 8.17
C GLU A 58 8.64 -6.24 8.06
N PHE A 59 8.00 -6.35 9.22
CA PHE A 59 6.55 -6.27 9.33
C PHE A 59 6.07 -4.89 8.87
N LEU A 60 5.16 -4.88 7.92
CA LEU A 60 4.42 -3.71 7.50
C LEU A 60 3.01 -3.80 8.09
N GLU A 61 2.58 -2.74 8.74
CA GLU A 61 1.19 -2.62 9.18
C GLU A 61 0.39 -1.95 8.06
N VAL A 62 -0.55 -2.68 7.48
CA VAL A 62 -1.42 -2.18 6.42
C VAL A 62 -2.81 -1.97 6.98
N THR A 63 -3.41 -0.81 6.73
CA THR A 63 -4.78 -0.51 7.15
C THR A 63 -5.82 -1.02 6.13
N LYS A 64 -7.09 -1.14 6.55
CA LYS A 64 -8.17 -1.43 5.60
C LYS A 64 -8.32 -0.27 4.58
N PRO A 65 -8.81 -0.56 3.36
CA PRO A 65 -9.19 0.47 2.39
C PRO A 65 -10.04 1.58 3.03
N GLN A 66 -9.60 2.82 2.90
CA GLN A 66 -10.37 3.99 3.27
C GLN A 66 -11.23 4.41 2.07
N GLY A 67 -12.49 4.73 2.34
CA GLY A 67 -13.48 5.07 1.31
C GLY A 67 -14.24 3.88 0.72
N TYR A 68 -14.00 2.66 1.21
CA TYR A 68 -14.76 1.47 0.82
C TYR A 68 -15.27 0.71 2.05
N VAL A 69 -16.57 0.42 2.05
CA VAL A 69 -17.24 -0.39 3.08
C VAL A 69 -18.04 -1.46 2.37
N GLY A 70 -17.49 -2.67 2.28
CA GLY A 70 -18.13 -3.80 1.62
C GLY A 70 -17.34 -5.10 1.79
N PRO A 71 -17.84 -6.21 1.22
CA PRO A 71 -17.17 -7.51 1.26
C PRO A 71 -15.75 -7.42 0.72
N PHE A 72 -14.79 -7.94 1.46
CA PHE A 72 -13.39 -7.75 1.13
C PHE A 72 -12.49 -8.81 1.74
N ASN A 73 -11.61 -9.40 0.92
CA ASN A 73 -10.60 -10.33 1.40
C ASN A 73 -9.36 -9.58 1.89
N PHE A 74 -9.45 -9.07 3.12
CA PHE A 74 -8.39 -8.25 3.71
C PHE A 74 -7.03 -8.94 3.80
N PRO A 75 -6.90 -10.24 4.16
CA PRO A 75 -5.61 -10.92 4.16
C PRO A 75 -4.89 -10.89 2.79
N VAL A 76 -5.62 -11.14 1.70
CA VAL A 76 -5.05 -11.14 0.34
C VAL A 76 -4.72 -9.72 -0.12
N PHE A 77 -5.61 -8.76 0.17
CA PHE A 77 -5.34 -7.36 -0.11
C PHE A 77 -4.09 -6.86 0.62
N ARG A 78 -3.97 -7.15 1.92
CA ARG A 78 -2.81 -6.80 2.72
C ARG A 78 -1.52 -7.32 2.07
N GLY A 79 -1.47 -8.60 1.71
CA GLY A 79 -0.31 -9.18 1.03
C GLY A 79 0.01 -8.47 -0.30
N SER A 80 -1.03 -8.07 -1.04
CA SER A 80 -0.87 -7.33 -2.30
C SER A 80 -0.32 -5.92 -2.09
N VAL A 81 -0.76 -5.22 -1.04
CA VAL A 81 -0.24 -3.90 -0.65
C VAL A 81 1.21 -4.00 -0.19
N GLU A 82 1.54 -4.99 0.63
CA GLU A 82 2.92 -5.21 1.08
C GLU A 82 3.85 -5.50 -0.10
N PHE A 83 3.41 -6.33 -1.04
CA PHE A 83 4.16 -6.61 -2.26
C PHE A 83 4.34 -5.35 -3.12
N TYR A 84 3.26 -4.60 -3.37
CA TYR A 84 3.30 -3.34 -4.10
C TYR A 84 4.29 -2.36 -3.46
N TYR A 85 4.15 -2.14 -2.15
CA TYR A 85 4.96 -1.20 -1.40
C TYR A 85 6.44 -1.58 -1.48
N ARG A 86 6.78 -2.84 -1.21
CA ARG A 86 8.16 -3.34 -1.30
C ARG A 86 8.72 -3.27 -2.71
N HIS A 87 7.89 -3.53 -3.73
CA HIS A 87 8.33 -3.43 -5.12
C HIS A 87 8.70 -1.98 -5.48
N VAL A 88 7.82 -1.04 -5.17
CA VAL A 88 7.97 0.37 -5.55
C VAL A 88 9.07 1.06 -4.72
N VAL A 89 9.08 0.82 -3.41
CA VAL A 89 10.10 1.34 -2.47
C VAL A 89 11.43 0.66 -2.71
N GLY A 90 11.46 -0.67 -2.87
CA GLY A 90 12.68 -1.43 -3.10
C GLY A 90 13.36 -1.08 -4.43
N ALA A 91 12.60 -1.04 -5.53
CA ALA A 91 13.13 -0.65 -6.84
C ALA A 91 13.75 0.76 -6.80
N HIS A 92 13.10 1.69 -6.10
CA HIS A 92 13.62 3.05 -5.94
C HIS A 92 14.85 3.08 -5.04
N GLY A 93 14.87 2.35 -3.92
CA GLY A 93 16.05 2.22 -3.05
C GLY A 93 17.29 1.68 -3.79
N SER A 94 17.12 0.65 -4.62
CA SER A 94 18.20 0.13 -5.47
C SER A 94 18.76 1.18 -6.43
N MET A 95 17.91 2.05 -6.99
CA MET A 95 18.33 3.15 -7.88
C MET A 95 19.24 4.17 -7.19
N PHE A 96 19.08 4.38 -5.88
CA PHE A 96 19.92 5.27 -5.07
C PHE A 96 21.11 4.55 -4.41
N GLY A 97 21.36 3.28 -4.74
CA GLY A 97 22.41 2.49 -4.09
C GLY A 97 22.13 2.21 -2.61
N MET A 98 20.87 2.31 -2.19
CA MET A 98 20.43 2.15 -0.80
C MET A 98 19.35 1.06 -0.71
N PRO A 99 19.72 -0.22 -0.47
CA PRO A 99 18.74 -1.27 -0.30
C PRO A 99 17.75 -0.92 0.83
N GLY A 100 16.46 -1.08 0.53
CA GLY A 100 15.39 -1.03 1.53
C GLY A 100 14.89 0.35 1.98
N ILE A 101 15.26 1.45 1.32
CA ILE A 101 14.89 2.84 1.70
C ILE A 101 15.00 3.07 3.21
N LYS A 102 16.23 3.31 3.68
CA LYS A 102 16.48 3.91 5.01
C LYS A 102 16.19 5.42 5.02
N MET A 103 15.95 6.02 3.86
CA MET A 103 15.64 7.44 3.72
C MET A 103 14.18 7.71 4.09
N ARG A 104 13.93 8.89 4.67
CA ARG A 104 12.58 9.40 4.94
C ARG A 104 12.22 10.53 3.96
N PRO A 105 12.15 10.31 2.64
CA PRO A 105 11.83 11.39 1.73
C PRO A 105 10.36 11.78 1.95
N ILE A 106 10.17 12.91 2.61
CA ILE A 106 8.84 13.38 3.04
C ILE A 106 8.01 13.78 1.83
N GLY A 107 6.82 13.20 1.70
CA GLY A 107 5.86 13.55 0.65
C GLY A 107 6.29 13.15 -0.75
N TYR A 108 7.30 12.29 -0.87
CA TYR A 108 7.81 11.86 -2.16
C TYR A 108 6.83 10.89 -2.81
N VAL A 109 6.48 11.16 -4.07
CA VAL A 109 5.49 10.40 -4.82
C VAL A 109 6.19 9.42 -5.74
N LEU A 110 5.87 8.14 -5.57
CA LEU A 110 6.27 7.06 -6.46
C LEU A 110 5.05 6.65 -7.28
N GLU A 111 5.06 7.00 -8.57
CA GLU A 111 4.02 6.62 -9.51
C GLU A 111 4.39 5.29 -10.17
N GLN A 112 3.69 4.23 -9.78
CA GLN A 112 3.86 2.91 -10.37
C GLN A 112 2.49 2.25 -10.40
N GLU A 113 2.05 1.88 -11.60
CA GLU A 113 0.83 1.12 -11.76
C GLU A 113 1.12 -0.37 -11.54
N MET A 114 0.23 -1.04 -10.80
CA MET A 114 0.22 -2.48 -10.63
C MET A 114 -1.22 -2.94 -10.45
N GLN A 115 -1.60 -4.00 -11.15
CA GLN A 115 -2.94 -4.57 -11.05
C GLN A 115 -2.87 -5.96 -10.43
N VAL A 116 -3.78 -6.24 -9.50
CA VAL A 116 -3.95 -7.55 -8.88
C VAL A 116 -5.41 -7.92 -8.84
N GLN A 117 -5.69 -9.22 -8.89
CA GLN A 117 -7.04 -9.76 -8.81
C GLN A 117 -7.11 -10.82 -7.71
N PHE A 118 -8.21 -10.82 -6.95
CA PHE A 118 -8.44 -11.81 -5.91
C PHE A 118 -9.92 -12.03 -5.63
N GLU A 119 -10.25 -13.19 -5.08
CA GLU A 119 -11.61 -13.54 -4.67
C GLU A 119 -12.03 -12.73 -3.43
N VAL A 120 -13.27 -12.23 -3.49
CA VAL A 120 -13.92 -11.57 -2.36
C VAL A 120 -14.63 -12.62 -1.51
N LEU A 121 -14.35 -12.59 -0.20
CA LEU A 121 -15.09 -13.36 0.78
C LEU A 121 -16.41 -12.65 1.04
N GLU A 122 -17.53 -13.32 0.77
CA GLU A 122 -18.85 -12.88 1.22
C GLU A 122 -18.82 -12.90 2.75
N GLY A 123 -19.21 -11.79 3.39
CA GLY A 123 -19.28 -11.73 4.85
C GLY A 123 -20.35 -12.70 5.35
N ASP A 124 -20.06 -13.42 6.43
CA ASP A 124 -21.03 -14.23 7.17
C ASP A 124 -22.21 -13.37 7.68
#